data_AF-A0A8C8HPY2-F1
#
_entry.id   AF-A0A8C8HPY2-F1
#
_cell.length_a   1.000
_cell.length_b   1.000
_cell.length_c   1.000
_cell.angle_alpha   90.00
_cell.angle_beta   90.00
_cell.angle_gamma   90.00
#
_symmetry.space_group_name_H-M   'P 1'
#
loop_
_entity.id
_entity.type
_entity.pdbx_description
1 polymer ?
#
loop_
_entity_poly.entity_id
_entity_poly.type
_entity_poly.pdbx_seq_one_letter_code
_entity_poly.pdbx_strand_id
1 'polypeptide(L)'
;MEKFFAILTGNTLGSHKEINRRLTTKGLTKVKSSAESDVIIAFCPIVSRAGTDIEAALQQIPAGKSTILVVLHHTFNPDYTVPDSSRLVTRGDVKLTVDCLFHESQGLLECHRNEAAVKEIVNIILPMNDWEIVEASEASEALEHKILEQDFPKELKMEKFFAILTGNTLGSHEEINRRLTTKGLTKVTSSAESDVIIAFCPIVSRAGTDIEAALQQIPAGKPVILVVLHHTFNPDYTVPDSSRLVTREDVILTVDCLFHESQGLLECHRNEAAVKEILKKLNIHPEIAVSPVDPCIIWRLAKDWLARVTESYINHCNS
;
A
#
# COMPACT_ATOMS: atom_id res chain seq x y z
N MET A 1 -12.75 -18.82 4.97
CA MET A 1 -12.59 -17.52 4.29
C MET A 1 -13.65 -16.61 4.87
N GLU A 2 -13.24 -15.61 5.63
CA GLU A 2 -14.16 -14.72 6.34
C GLU A 2 -14.93 -13.84 5.35
N LYS A 3 -16.25 -13.75 5.55
CA LYS A 3 -17.19 -13.05 4.68
C LYS A 3 -17.65 -11.76 5.32
N PHE A 4 -17.61 -10.67 4.56
CA PHE A 4 -18.13 -9.39 5.02
C PHE A 4 -19.26 -8.87 4.14
N PHE A 5 -20.25 -8.23 4.76
CA PHE A 5 -21.30 -7.49 4.06
C PHE A 5 -21.08 -5.99 4.23
N ALA A 6 -21.09 -5.24 3.13
CA ALA A 6 -20.89 -3.80 3.13
C ALA A 6 -22.24 -3.05 3.17
N ILE A 7 -22.45 -2.20 4.17
CA ILE A 7 -23.61 -1.30 4.27
C ILE A 7 -23.14 0.13 4.04
N LEU A 8 -23.86 0.87 3.20
CA LEU A 8 -23.63 2.30 3.01
C LEU A 8 -24.75 3.05 3.72
N THR A 9 -24.38 3.88 4.69
CA THR A 9 -25.35 4.66 5.49
C THR A 9 -25.54 6.10 4.97
N GLY A 10 -24.81 6.44 3.91
CA GLY A 10 -24.88 7.72 3.21
C GLY A 10 -24.11 7.69 1.89
N ASN A 11 -24.01 8.84 1.22
CA ASN A 11 -23.26 8.96 -0.02
C ASN A 11 -21.74 8.99 0.24
N THR A 12 -21.05 7.96 -0.19
CA THR A 12 -19.60 7.77 0.02
C THR A 12 -18.76 8.21 -1.18
N LEU A 13 -19.40 8.69 -2.27
CA LEU A 13 -18.76 9.06 -3.54
C LEU A 13 -17.87 7.94 -4.13
N GLY A 14 -18.21 6.68 -3.86
CA GLY A 14 -17.44 5.54 -4.34
C GLY A 14 -16.23 5.15 -3.49
N SER A 15 -15.87 5.93 -2.45
CA SER A 15 -14.70 5.64 -1.59
C SER A 15 -14.77 4.27 -0.90
N HIS A 16 -15.98 3.83 -0.54
CA HIS A 16 -16.23 2.49 -0.01
C HIS A 16 -15.81 1.36 -0.98
N LYS A 17 -15.83 1.59 -2.29
CA LYS A 17 -15.44 0.57 -3.29
C LYS A 17 -13.96 0.26 -3.18
N GLU A 18 -13.14 1.28 -2.94
CA GLU A 18 -11.70 1.12 -2.77
C GLU A 18 -11.35 0.36 -1.50
N ILE A 19 -12.00 0.69 -0.37
CA ILE A 19 -11.83 -0.08 0.88
C ILE A 19 -12.26 -1.54 0.66
N ASN A 20 -13.43 -1.77 0.08
CA ASN A 20 -13.90 -3.13 -0.23
C ASN A 20 -12.89 -3.90 -1.11
N ARG A 21 -12.33 -3.26 -2.14
CA ARG A 21 -11.32 -3.85 -3.02
C ARG A 21 -10.09 -4.27 -2.22
N ARG A 22 -9.55 -3.38 -1.38
CA ARG A 22 -8.37 -3.67 -0.53
C ARG A 22 -8.62 -4.81 0.46
N LEU A 23 -9.81 -4.87 1.05
CA LEU A 23 -10.20 -5.97 1.94
C LEU A 23 -10.27 -7.30 1.18
N THR A 24 -10.87 -7.31 -0.01
CA THR A 24 -10.94 -8.52 -0.85
C THR A 24 -9.56 -9.00 -1.27
N THR A 25 -8.65 -8.10 -1.64
CA THR A 25 -7.25 -8.44 -1.96
C THR A 25 -6.52 -9.07 -0.77
N LYS A 26 -6.92 -8.76 0.47
CA LYS A 26 -6.36 -9.34 1.69
C LYS A 26 -7.05 -10.65 2.15
N GLY A 27 -7.85 -11.27 1.28
CA GLY A 27 -8.44 -12.60 1.52
C GLY A 27 -9.85 -12.61 2.13
N LEU A 28 -10.47 -11.44 2.30
CA LEU A 28 -11.85 -11.32 2.75
C LEU A 28 -12.83 -11.51 1.58
N THR A 29 -13.99 -12.11 1.80
CA THR A 29 -15.01 -12.26 0.75
C THR A 29 -16.17 -11.31 0.97
N LYS A 30 -16.42 -10.42 0.00
CA LYS A 30 -17.62 -9.59 0.01
C LYS A 30 -18.85 -10.40 -0.40
N VAL A 31 -19.88 -10.44 0.44
CA VAL A 31 -21.17 -11.08 0.13
C VAL A 31 -22.27 -10.06 -0.19
N LYS A 32 -23.39 -10.54 -0.72
CA LYS A 32 -24.52 -9.70 -1.17
C LYS A 32 -25.60 -9.48 -0.11
N SER A 33 -25.60 -10.25 0.96
CA SER A 33 -26.57 -10.14 2.05
C SER A 33 -25.87 -10.17 3.41
N SER A 34 -26.44 -9.48 4.38
CA SER A 34 -25.96 -9.54 5.76
C SER A 34 -26.14 -10.94 6.36
N ALA A 35 -27.06 -11.76 5.86
CA ALA A 35 -27.27 -13.13 6.36
C ALA A 35 -26.05 -14.03 6.09
N GLU A 36 -25.39 -13.84 4.95
CA GLU A 36 -24.23 -14.63 4.50
C GLU A 36 -22.89 -14.16 5.06
N SER A 37 -22.85 -13.01 5.76
CA SER A 37 -21.61 -12.45 6.29
C SER A 37 -21.35 -12.82 7.75
N ASP A 38 -20.07 -13.00 8.05
CA ASP A 38 -19.52 -13.13 9.41
C ASP A 38 -19.43 -11.77 10.10
N VAL A 39 -19.11 -10.73 9.33
CA VAL A 39 -18.97 -9.34 9.81
C VAL A 39 -19.70 -8.34 8.90
N ILE A 40 -20.28 -7.29 9.48
CA ILE A 40 -20.83 -6.15 8.74
C ILE A 40 -19.77 -5.03 8.73
N ILE A 41 -19.49 -4.46 7.56
CA ILE A 41 -18.68 -3.25 7.43
C ILE A 41 -19.59 -2.11 7.00
N ALA A 42 -19.84 -1.17 7.90
CA ALA A 42 -20.72 -0.03 7.67
C ALA A 42 -19.91 1.22 7.33
N PHE A 43 -20.19 1.83 6.19
CA PHE A 43 -19.56 3.07 5.74
C PHE A 43 -20.43 4.28 6.10
N CYS A 44 -19.88 5.18 6.91
CA CYS A 44 -20.55 6.35 7.46
C CYS A 44 -19.83 7.64 7.01
N PRO A 45 -20.26 8.28 5.92
CA PRO A 45 -19.74 9.59 5.52
C PRO A 45 -20.22 10.69 6.46
N ILE A 46 -19.31 11.53 6.95
CA ILE A 46 -19.62 12.71 7.73
C ILE A 46 -20.02 13.84 6.78
N VAL A 47 -21.27 14.28 6.87
CA VAL A 47 -21.86 15.34 6.05
C VAL A 47 -22.26 16.55 6.88
N SER A 48 -22.46 16.36 8.19
CA SER A 48 -22.86 17.41 9.11
C SER A 48 -21.96 17.41 10.35
N ARG A 49 -22.37 16.73 11.41
CA ARG A 49 -21.63 16.56 12.66
C ARG A 49 -21.42 15.08 12.89
N ALA A 50 -20.18 14.69 13.18
CA ALA A 50 -19.79 13.30 13.35
C ALA A 50 -20.73 12.52 14.28
N GLY A 51 -21.08 13.08 15.44
CA GLY A 51 -21.98 12.41 16.38
C GLY A 51 -23.38 12.13 15.80
N THR A 52 -23.97 13.09 15.09
CA THR A 52 -25.30 12.92 14.47
C THR A 52 -25.26 11.91 13.33
N ASP A 53 -24.26 12.01 12.46
CA ASP A 53 -24.14 11.12 11.30
C ASP A 53 -23.83 9.68 11.73
N ILE A 54 -22.97 9.49 12.74
CA ILE A 54 -22.66 8.17 13.31
C ILE A 54 -23.90 7.56 13.99
N GLU A 55 -24.64 8.33 14.78
CA GLU A 55 -25.86 7.85 15.42
C GLU A 55 -26.90 7.38 14.38
N ALA A 56 -27.12 8.18 13.33
CA ALA A 56 -28.01 7.83 12.24
C ALA A 56 -27.53 6.61 11.43
N ALA A 57 -26.21 6.48 11.23
CA ALA A 57 -25.61 5.31 10.58
C ALA A 57 -25.83 4.03 11.39
N LEU A 58 -25.60 4.09 12.70
CA LEU A 58 -25.78 2.95 13.60
C LEU A 58 -27.24 2.47 13.66
N GLN A 59 -28.22 3.35 13.47
CA GLN A 59 -29.64 2.97 13.40
C GLN A 59 -29.99 2.16 12.14
N GLN A 60 -29.21 2.31 11.06
CA GLN A 60 -29.43 1.58 9.80
C GLN A 60 -28.77 0.19 9.79
N ILE A 61 -27.88 -0.09 10.75
CA ILE A 61 -27.13 -1.37 10.81
C ILE A 61 -27.95 -2.39 11.59
N PRO A 62 -28.20 -3.60 11.04
CA PRO A 62 -28.87 -4.68 11.77
C PRO A 62 -28.20 -4.97 13.12
N ALA A 63 -29.01 -5.18 14.16
CA ALA A 63 -28.50 -5.53 15.48
C ALA A 63 -28.00 -7.00 15.52
N GLY A 64 -26.99 -7.26 16.35
CA GLY A 64 -26.60 -8.62 16.73
C GLY A 64 -25.56 -9.30 15.83
N LYS A 65 -25.03 -8.61 14.82
CA LYS A 65 -23.84 -9.06 14.07
C LYS A 65 -22.65 -8.18 14.38
N SER A 66 -21.47 -8.80 14.49
CA SER A 66 -20.19 -8.10 14.63
C SER A 66 -20.07 -7.05 13.53
N THR A 67 -19.90 -5.80 13.94
CA THR A 67 -19.90 -4.64 13.04
C THR A 67 -18.57 -3.92 13.13
N ILE A 68 -18.06 -3.51 11.98
CA ILE A 68 -16.94 -2.58 11.87
C ILE A 68 -17.48 -1.29 11.25
N LEU A 69 -17.31 -0.18 11.94
CA LEU A 69 -17.73 1.14 11.47
C LEU A 69 -16.55 1.85 10.80
N VAL A 70 -16.73 2.23 9.53
CA VAL A 70 -15.77 3.02 8.77
C VAL A 70 -16.33 4.43 8.61
N VAL A 71 -15.77 5.38 9.36
CA VAL A 71 -16.17 6.78 9.31
C VAL A 71 -15.38 7.51 8.23
N LEU A 72 -16.05 8.11 7.25
CA LEU A 72 -15.41 8.81 6.13
C LEU A 72 -15.49 10.32 6.35
N HIS A 73 -14.34 10.96 6.55
CA HIS A 73 -14.20 12.40 6.74
C HIS A 73 -13.82 13.09 5.43
N HIS A 74 -14.63 14.06 5.02
CA HIS A 74 -14.39 14.80 3.79
C HIS A 74 -13.27 15.84 3.98
N THR A 75 -12.15 15.66 3.27
CA THR A 75 -11.01 16.58 3.31
C THR A 75 -10.12 16.34 2.09
N PHE A 76 -9.43 17.38 1.62
CA PHE A 76 -8.38 17.26 0.61
C PHE A 76 -6.98 17.06 1.23
N ASN A 77 -6.83 17.27 2.54
CA ASN A 77 -5.54 17.19 3.23
C ASN A 77 -5.30 15.75 3.77
N PRO A 78 -4.30 15.02 3.26
CA PRO A 78 -4.00 13.64 3.71
C PRO A 78 -3.49 13.57 5.16
N ASP A 79 -2.99 14.67 5.70
CA ASP A 79 -2.49 14.80 7.08
C ASP A 79 -3.54 15.41 8.03
N TYR A 80 -4.79 15.53 7.57
CA TYR A 80 -5.87 16.07 8.39
C TYR A 80 -6.08 15.22 9.65
N THR A 81 -5.98 15.88 10.80
CA THR A 81 -6.21 15.21 12.09
C THR A 81 -7.71 15.19 12.37
N VAL A 82 -8.26 13.98 12.41
CA VAL A 82 -9.65 13.74 12.78
C VAL A 82 -9.72 13.27 14.24
N PRO A 83 -10.70 13.74 15.02
CA PRO A 83 -11.01 13.16 16.32
C PRO A 83 -11.35 11.67 16.16
N ASP A 84 -10.91 10.87 17.13
CA ASP A 84 -11.21 9.44 17.20
C ASP A 84 -12.72 9.21 17.37
N SER A 85 -13.36 8.71 16.31
CA SER A 85 -14.82 8.53 16.26
C SER A 85 -15.31 7.36 17.10
N SER A 86 -14.43 6.45 17.55
CA SER A 86 -14.82 5.33 18.41
C SER A 86 -15.48 5.81 19.71
N ARG A 87 -15.12 7.00 20.18
CA ARG A 87 -15.69 7.66 21.37
C ARG A 87 -17.17 8.01 21.25
N LEU A 88 -17.69 8.06 20.02
CA LEU A 88 -19.08 8.37 19.70
C LEU A 88 -19.94 7.10 19.55
N VAL A 89 -19.32 5.92 19.63
CA VAL A 89 -19.99 4.63 19.44
C VAL A 89 -20.25 3.96 20.78
N THR A 90 -21.53 3.69 21.08
CA THR A 90 -21.96 3.05 22.34
C THR A 90 -22.49 1.63 22.14
N ARG A 91 -22.65 1.17 20.89
CA ARG A 91 -23.13 -0.18 20.52
C ARG A 91 -22.04 -1.23 20.73
N GLY A 92 -22.27 -2.20 21.63
CA GLY A 92 -21.28 -3.26 21.96
C GLY A 92 -21.05 -4.32 20.87
N ASP A 93 -21.89 -4.35 19.83
CA ASP A 93 -21.69 -5.18 18.64
C ASP A 93 -20.81 -4.50 17.58
N VAL A 94 -20.49 -3.21 17.74
CA VAL A 94 -19.42 -2.55 16.96
C VAL A 94 -18.08 -2.92 17.59
N LYS A 95 -17.29 -3.73 16.89
CA LYS A 95 -16.01 -4.28 17.35
C LYS A 95 -14.82 -3.39 17.04
N LEU A 96 -14.94 -2.57 16.00
CA LEU A 96 -13.92 -1.64 15.57
C LEU A 96 -14.58 -0.41 14.93
N THR A 97 -14.04 0.77 15.23
CA THR A 97 -14.35 2.00 14.51
C THR A 97 -13.05 2.55 13.96
N VAL A 98 -12.99 2.80 12.64
CA VAL A 98 -11.84 3.42 12.00
C VAL A 98 -12.26 4.72 11.31
N ASP A 99 -11.36 5.69 11.36
CA ASP A 99 -11.53 6.98 10.70
C ASP A 99 -10.70 7.03 9.41
N CYS A 100 -11.37 7.29 8.29
CA CYS A 100 -10.77 7.38 6.97
C CYS A 100 -11.01 8.76 6.35
N LEU A 101 -10.07 9.23 5.53
CA LEU A 101 -10.15 10.51 4.81
C LEU A 101 -10.53 10.27 3.34
N PHE A 102 -11.41 11.10 2.81
CA PHE A 102 -11.77 11.06 1.38
C PHE A 102 -12.03 12.46 0.83
N HIS A 103 -11.89 12.61 -0.47
CA HIS A 103 -12.23 13.82 -1.20
C HIS A 103 -13.09 13.48 -2.42
N GLU A 104 -14.02 14.35 -2.80
CA GLU A 104 -14.89 14.12 -3.96
C GLU A 104 -14.15 13.86 -5.28
N SER A 105 -13.03 14.54 -5.52
CA SER A 105 -12.26 14.40 -6.77
C SER A 105 -11.25 13.25 -6.76
N GLN A 106 -10.78 12.83 -5.58
CA GLN A 106 -9.73 11.80 -5.44
C GLN A 106 -10.28 10.47 -4.91
N GLY A 107 -11.50 10.45 -4.39
CA GLY A 107 -12.04 9.32 -3.65
C GLY A 107 -11.33 9.14 -2.31
N LEU A 108 -11.05 7.89 -1.94
CA LEU A 108 -10.33 7.56 -0.72
C LEU A 108 -8.88 8.05 -0.82
N LEU A 109 -8.43 8.89 0.12
CA LEU A 109 -7.08 9.46 0.07
C LEU A 109 -6.00 8.38 0.26
N GLU A 110 -4.86 8.53 -0.42
CA GLU A 110 -3.65 7.76 -0.13
C GLU A 110 -2.91 8.39 1.07
N CYS A 111 -3.18 7.92 2.28
CA CYS A 111 -2.51 8.39 3.49
C CYS A 111 -2.29 7.26 4.51
N HIS A 112 -1.36 7.48 5.45
CA HIS A 112 -1.03 6.51 6.50
C HIS A 112 -2.26 6.10 7.33
N ARG A 113 -3.17 7.04 7.59
CA ARG A 113 -4.41 6.79 8.34
C ARG A 113 -5.30 5.76 7.64
N ASN A 114 -5.56 5.94 6.35
CA ASN A 114 -6.41 5.03 5.58
C ASN A 114 -5.76 3.64 5.45
N GLU A 115 -4.44 3.58 5.32
CA GLU A 115 -3.72 2.30 5.27
C GLU A 115 -3.78 1.57 6.62
N ALA A 116 -3.56 2.29 7.72
CA ALA A 116 -3.68 1.75 9.08
C ALA A 116 -5.11 1.25 9.36
N ALA A 117 -6.13 2.01 8.96
CA ALA A 117 -7.53 1.63 9.09
C ALA A 117 -7.84 0.30 8.39
N VAL A 118 -7.40 0.13 7.14
CA VAL A 118 -7.59 -1.13 6.39
C VAL A 118 -6.85 -2.29 7.07
N LYS A 119 -5.62 -2.06 7.56
CA LYS A 119 -4.85 -3.08 8.28
C LYS A 119 -5.54 -3.50 9.57
N GLU A 120 -6.09 -2.57 10.33
CA GLU A 120 -6.79 -2.83 11.58
C GLU A 120 -8.07 -3.65 11.34
N ILE A 121 -8.84 -3.31 10.29
CA ILE A 121 -9.99 -4.11 9.84
C ILE A 121 -9.58 -5.55 9.53
N VAL A 122 -8.46 -5.75 8.83
CA VAL A 122 -8.01 -7.09 8.46
C VAL A 122 -7.57 -7.88 9.69
N ASN A 123 -6.78 -7.26 10.57
CA ASN A 123 -6.28 -7.92 11.78
C ASN A 123 -7.39 -8.33 12.74
N ILE A 124 -8.48 -7.56 12.83
CA ILE A 124 -9.61 -7.91 13.70
C ILE A 124 -10.48 -9.03 13.10
N ILE A 125 -10.59 -9.12 11.77
CA ILE A 125 -11.39 -10.18 11.11
C ILE A 125 -10.57 -11.46 10.95
N LEU A 126 -9.28 -11.35 10.65
CA LEU A 126 -8.33 -12.45 10.47
C LEU A 126 -7.25 -12.34 11.55
N PRO A 127 -7.58 -12.57 12.84
CA PRO A 127 -6.56 -12.63 13.87
C PRO A 127 -5.63 -13.80 13.52
N MET A 128 -4.33 -13.54 13.43
CA MET A 128 -3.35 -14.62 13.36
C MET A 128 -3.50 -15.44 14.64
N ASN A 129 -3.94 -16.69 14.53
CA ASN A 129 -4.03 -17.60 15.67
C ASN A 129 -2.60 -17.98 16.10
N ASP A 130 -2.26 -17.68 17.35
CA ASP A 130 -1.14 -18.31 18.06
C ASP A 130 -1.45 -19.82 18.29
N TRP A 131 -0.41 -20.68 18.16
CA TRP A 131 -0.33 -22.16 18.30
C TRP A 131 -0.37 -22.93 16.96
N GLU A 132 0.72 -23.56 16.47
CA GLU A 132 1.40 -24.73 17.06
C GLU A 132 2.93 -24.58 17.13
N ILE A 133 3.45 -24.50 18.37
CA ILE A 133 4.79 -24.94 18.73
C ILE A 133 4.64 -26.40 19.15
N VAL A 134 5.03 -27.37 18.32
CA VAL A 134 5.69 -28.67 18.58
C VAL A 134 5.73 -29.38 17.19
N GLU A 135 6.84 -30.06 16.85
CA GLU A 135 7.14 -30.76 15.57
C GLU A 135 7.87 -29.97 14.46
N ALA A 136 8.42 -28.80 14.81
CA ALA A 136 9.25 -27.96 13.92
C ALA A 136 10.73 -28.41 13.79
N SER A 137 11.04 -29.66 13.41
CA SER A 137 12.45 -29.94 13.04
C SER A 137 12.71 -30.85 11.84
N GLU A 138 11.83 -31.81 11.50
CA GLU A 138 12.14 -32.74 10.40
C GLU A 138 11.21 -32.58 9.19
N ALA A 139 9.99 -32.08 9.37
CA ALA A 139 9.07 -31.85 8.26
C ALA A 139 9.33 -30.53 7.49
N SER A 140 10.06 -29.57 8.08
CA SER A 140 10.32 -28.25 7.49
C SER A 140 11.21 -28.33 6.25
N GLU A 141 12.30 -29.09 6.30
CA GLU A 141 13.20 -29.25 5.14
C GLU A 141 12.53 -30.07 4.01
N ALA A 142 11.71 -31.06 4.37
CA ALA A 142 11.00 -31.88 3.38
C ALA A 142 9.81 -31.15 2.74
N LEU A 143 9.14 -30.25 3.46
CA LEU A 143 8.02 -29.46 2.96
C LEU A 143 8.48 -28.27 2.10
N GLU A 144 9.61 -27.64 2.46
CA GLU A 144 10.23 -26.59 1.63
C GLU A 144 10.64 -27.13 0.24
N HIS A 145 11.08 -28.39 0.17
CA HIS A 145 11.43 -29.01 -1.11
C HIS A 145 10.22 -29.50 -1.92
N LYS A 146 9.02 -29.58 -1.31
CA LYS A 146 7.78 -30.08 -1.94
C LYS A 146 6.79 -28.98 -2.32
N ILE A 147 6.86 -27.80 -1.67
CA ILE A 147 6.03 -26.62 -1.99
C ILE A 147 6.50 -25.90 -3.27
N LEU A 148 7.65 -26.25 -3.84
CA LEU A 148 8.15 -25.66 -5.08
C LEU A 148 7.46 -26.11 -6.38
N GLU A 149 6.48 -27.03 -6.33
CA GLU A 149 5.75 -27.50 -7.52
C GLU A 149 4.22 -27.50 -7.41
N GLN A 150 3.61 -26.49 -6.75
CA GLN A 150 2.18 -26.20 -6.98
C GLN A 150 1.92 -24.72 -7.26
N ASP A 151 1.50 -24.46 -8.50
CA ASP A 151 1.26 -23.19 -9.16
C ASP A 151 0.10 -22.38 -8.55
N PHE A 152 0.40 -21.57 -7.54
CA PHE A 152 -0.25 -20.27 -7.38
C PHE A 152 0.62 -19.22 -8.11
N PRO A 153 0.03 -18.26 -8.87
CA PRO A 153 0.84 -17.29 -9.59
C PRO A 153 1.64 -16.45 -8.59
N LYS A 154 2.95 -16.69 -8.52
CA LYS A 154 3.92 -15.81 -7.86
C LYS A 154 3.67 -14.42 -8.42
N GLU A 155 3.26 -13.46 -7.58
CA GLU A 155 3.49 -12.05 -7.93
C GLU A 155 4.99 -11.92 -8.17
N LEU A 156 5.37 -11.74 -9.43
CA LEU A 156 6.77 -11.66 -9.86
C LEU A 156 7.38 -10.44 -9.18
N LYS A 157 8.18 -10.70 -8.13
CA LYS A 157 9.01 -9.68 -7.51
C LYS A 157 9.98 -9.19 -8.60
N MET A 158 9.79 -7.95 -9.06
CA MET A 158 10.63 -7.35 -10.09
C MET A 158 11.89 -6.82 -9.42
N GLU A 159 12.98 -7.57 -9.49
CA GLU A 159 14.24 -7.23 -8.81
C GLU A 159 15.26 -6.64 -9.77
N LYS A 160 15.17 -6.96 -11.06
CA LYS A 160 16.08 -6.51 -12.11
C LYS A 160 15.40 -5.52 -13.03
N PHE A 161 16.03 -4.37 -13.27
CA PHE A 161 15.54 -3.41 -14.24
C PHE A 161 16.58 -3.08 -15.32
N PHE A 162 16.12 -2.89 -16.54
CA PHE A 162 16.91 -2.35 -17.63
C PHE A 162 16.53 -0.88 -17.85
N ALA A 163 17.50 0.02 -17.81
CA ALA A 163 17.28 1.44 -18.07
C ALA A 163 17.49 1.75 -19.56
N ILE A 164 16.49 2.34 -20.21
CA ILE A 164 16.61 2.84 -21.59
C ILE A 164 16.44 4.36 -21.62
N LEU A 165 17.30 5.03 -22.38
CA LEU A 165 17.25 6.48 -22.58
C LEU A 165 16.67 6.73 -23.96
N THR A 166 15.55 7.42 -24.04
CA THR A 166 14.86 7.74 -25.31
C THR A 166 15.20 9.13 -25.84
N GLY A 167 16.09 9.84 -25.13
CA GLY A 167 16.61 11.15 -25.45
C GLY A 167 17.74 11.55 -24.50
N ASN A 168 18.25 12.78 -24.63
CA ASN A 168 19.32 13.28 -23.78
C ASN A 168 18.78 13.73 -22.41
N THR A 169 19.13 12.97 -21.36
CA THR A 169 18.69 13.21 -19.98
C THR A 169 19.68 14.05 -19.17
N LEU A 170 20.82 14.44 -19.77
CA LEU A 170 21.92 15.15 -19.11
C LEU A 170 22.44 14.46 -17.84
N GLY A 171 22.38 13.12 -17.79
CA GLY A 171 22.80 12.35 -16.62
C GLY A 171 21.80 12.30 -15.47
N SER A 172 20.68 13.03 -15.54
CA SER A 172 19.68 13.12 -14.46
C SER A 172 19.03 11.77 -14.12
N HIS A 173 18.94 10.89 -15.11
CA HIS A 173 18.45 9.51 -14.94
C HIS A 173 19.33 8.67 -13.99
N GLU A 174 20.61 9.00 -13.83
CA GLU A 174 21.51 8.21 -12.97
C GLU A 174 21.17 8.38 -11.49
N GLU A 175 20.65 9.52 -11.08
CA GLU A 175 20.20 9.70 -9.70
C GLU A 175 18.97 8.83 -9.39
N ILE A 176 18.04 8.71 -10.34
CA ILE A 176 16.91 7.77 -10.21
C ILE A 176 17.42 6.34 -10.15
N ASN A 177 18.30 5.93 -11.08
CA ASN A 177 18.92 4.60 -11.07
C ASN A 177 19.61 4.30 -9.74
N ARG A 178 20.40 5.25 -9.22
CA ARG A 178 21.12 5.12 -7.95
C ARG A 178 20.15 4.89 -6.80
N ARG A 179 19.10 5.72 -6.68
CA ARG A 179 18.07 5.60 -5.63
C ARG A 179 17.35 4.25 -5.68
N LEU A 180 17.05 3.76 -6.88
CA LEU A 180 16.46 2.45 -7.09
C LEU A 180 17.42 1.33 -6.67
N THR A 181 18.69 1.39 -7.07
CA THR A 181 19.68 0.37 -6.69
C THR A 181 19.99 0.36 -5.20
N THR A 182 20.03 1.52 -4.53
CA THR A 182 20.21 1.61 -3.08
C THR A 182 19.05 0.99 -2.30
N LYS A 183 17.88 0.82 -2.94
CA LYS A 183 16.71 0.16 -2.37
C LYS A 183 16.61 -1.33 -2.73
N GLY A 184 17.65 -1.91 -3.31
CA GLY A 184 17.73 -3.36 -3.56
C GLY A 184 17.41 -3.80 -4.99
N LEU A 185 17.17 -2.86 -5.93
CA LEU A 185 17.05 -3.20 -7.34
C LEU A 185 18.41 -3.44 -7.99
N THR A 186 18.46 -4.37 -8.93
CA THR A 186 19.65 -4.62 -9.75
C THR A 186 19.46 -4.00 -11.14
N LYS A 187 20.27 -2.99 -11.48
CA LYS A 187 20.34 -2.48 -12.85
C LYS A 187 21.09 -3.49 -13.71
N VAL A 188 20.46 -4.02 -14.75
CA VAL A 188 21.10 -4.92 -15.73
C VAL A 188 21.43 -4.16 -17.01
N THR A 189 22.32 -4.72 -17.83
CA THR A 189 22.81 -4.08 -19.07
C THR A 189 22.03 -4.47 -20.32
N SER A 190 21.10 -5.44 -20.22
CA SER A 190 20.27 -5.88 -21.34
C SER A 190 18.80 -5.98 -20.94
N SER A 191 17.90 -5.68 -21.88
CA SER A 191 16.47 -5.87 -21.65
C SER A 191 16.15 -7.34 -21.38
N ALA A 192 16.84 -8.29 -22.01
CA ALA A 192 16.64 -9.73 -21.85
C ALA A 192 16.78 -10.22 -20.40
N GLU A 193 17.71 -9.65 -19.63
CA GLU A 193 18.00 -10.01 -18.24
C GLU A 193 17.13 -9.29 -17.20
N SER A 194 16.31 -8.32 -17.63
CA SER A 194 15.47 -7.51 -16.73
C SER A 194 14.09 -8.10 -16.49
N ASP A 195 13.48 -7.79 -15.36
CA ASP A 195 12.06 -8.06 -15.10
C ASP A 195 11.18 -6.91 -15.61
N VAL A 196 11.73 -5.70 -15.63
CA VAL A 196 11.05 -4.44 -16.00
C VAL A 196 11.99 -3.52 -16.78
N ILE A 197 11.42 -2.74 -17.70
CA ILE A 197 12.13 -1.65 -18.38
C ILE A 197 11.77 -0.33 -17.73
N ILE A 198 12.78 0.46 -17.35
CA ILE A 198 12.61 1.85 -16.93
C ILE A 198 13.06 2.75 -18.08
N ALA A 199 12.12 3.42 -18.72
CA ALA A 199 12.37 4.27 -19.87
C ALA A 199 12.39 5.74 -19.46
N PHE A 200 13.49 6.43 -19.73
CA PHE A 200 13.64 7.86 -19.46
C PHE A 200 13.33 8.66 -20.73
N CYS A 201 12.32 9.51 -20.65
CA CYS A 201 11.81 10.35 -21.73
C CYS A 201 11.96 11.84 -21.35
N PRO A 202 13.05 12.49 -21.76
CA PRO A 202 13.18 13.94 -21.59
C PRO A 202 12.27 14.69 -22.58
N ILE A 203 11.50 15.65 -22.06
CA ILE A 203 10.70 16.55 -22.87
C ILE A 203 11.60 17.66 -23.41
N VAL A 204 11.76 17.70 -24.72
CA VAL A 204 12.59 18.67 -25.46
C VAL A 204 11.73 19.55 -26.35
N SER A 205 10.67 18.99 -26.93
CA SER A 205 9.77 19.69 -27.83
C SER A 205 8.40 19.87 -27.18
N ARG A 206 7.60 18.80 -27.11
CA ARG A 206 6.25 18.76 -26.57
C ARG A 206 6.01 17.38 -25.98
N ALA A 207 5.40 17.34 -24.80
CA ALA A 207 5.16 16.10 -24.06
C ALA A 207 4.56 14.98 -24.93
N GLY A 208 3.47 15.26 -25.67
CA GLY A 208 2.83 14.24 -26.51
C GLY A 208 3.75 13.66 -27.58
N THR A 209 4.50 14.51 -28.29
CA THR A 209 5.41 14.08 -29.36
C THR A 209 6.61 13.30 -28.83
N ASP A 210 7.22 13.80 -27.76
CA ASP A 210 8.41 13.17 -27.18
C ASP A 210 8.05 11.83 -26.51
N ILE A 211 6.88 11.74 -25.84
CA ILE A 211 6.37 10.49 -25.26
C ILE A 211 6.04 9.47 -26.36
N GLU A 212 5.37 9.88 -27.44
CA GLU A 212 5.07 8.99 -28.56
C GLU A 212 6.35 8.42 -29.18
N ALA A 213 7.35 9.27 -29.43
CA ALA A 213 8.65 8.86 -29.95
C ALA A 213 9.42 7.95 -28.98
N ALA A 214 9.30 8.19 -27.66
CA ALA A 214 9.89 7.33 -26.65
C ALA A 214 9.24 5.94 -26.64
N LEU A 215 7.91 5.87 -26.68
CA LEU A 215 7.17 4.61 -26.69
C LEU A 215 7.48 3.73 -27.91
N GLN A 216 7.83 4.33 -29.05
CA GLN A 216 8.27 3.60 -30.25
C GLN A 216 9.67 2.99 -30.12
N GLN A 217 10.55 3.58 -29.30
CA GLN A 217 11.91 3.08 -29.07
C GLN A 217 11.98 1.96 -28.02
N ILE A 218 11.00 1.89 -27.12
CA ILE A 218 11.00 0.92 -26.01
C ILE A 218 10.60 -0.46 -26.55
N PRO A 219 11.43 -1.51 -26.37
CA PRO A 219 11.10 -2.84 -26.87
C PRO A 219 9.84 -3.40 -26.18
N ALA A 220 9.04 -4.15 -26.94
CA ALA A 220 7.85 -4.80 -26.44
C ALA A 220 8.17 -6.09 -25.66
N GLY A 221 7.20 -6.57 -24.88
CA GLY A 221 7.25 -7.89 -24.24
C GLY A 221 7.72 -7.89 -22.79
N LYS A 222 7.99 -6.73 -22.19
CA LYS A 222 8.23 -6.58 -20.74
C LYS A 222 7.41 -5.42 -20.19
N PRO A 223 7.02 -5.47 -18.90
CA PRO A 223 6.43 -4.32 -18.23
C PRO A 223 7.34 -3.10 -18.30
N VAL A 224 6.75 -1.93 -18.46
CA VAL A 224 7.47 -0.67 -18.63
C VAL A 224 7.03 0.35 -17.60
N ILE A 225 8.02 1.02 -17.01
CA ILE A 225 7.85 2.24 -16.23
C ILE A 225 8.39 3.39 -17.07
N LEU A 226 7.53 4.34 -17.42
CA LEU A 226 7.91 5.54 -18.15
C LEU A 226 8.21 6.67 -17.16
N VAL A 227 9.44 7.18 -17.18
CA VAL A 227 9.89 8.33 -16.40
C VAL A 227 10.01 9.52 -17.35
N VAL A 228 9.05 10.44 -17.27
CA VAL A 228 9.03 11.66 -18.08
C VAL A 228 9.80 12.75 -17.36
N LEU A 229 10.85 13.28 -18.00
CA LEU A 229 11.74 14.29 -17.44
C LEU A 229 11.41 15.65 -18.04
N HIS A 230 10.86 16.54 -17.22
CA HIS A 230 10.52 17.91 -17.58
C HIS A 230 11.65 18.86 -17.22
N HIS A 231 12.15 19.55 -18.23
CA HIS A 231 13.24 20.51 -18.07
C HIS A 231 12.73 21.80 -17.41
N THR A 232 13.23 22.10 -16.21
CA THR A 232 12.87 23.30 -15.45
C THR A 232 13.85 23.54 -14.32
N PHE A 233 14.11 24.81 -13.98
CA PHE A 233 14.86 25.18 -12.79
C PHE A 233 13.96 25.27 -11.54
N ASN A 234 12.63 25.36 -11.70
CA ASN A 234 11.70 25.56 -10.59
C ASN A 234 11.26 24.21 -9.98
N PRO A 235 11.61 23.91 -8.71
CA PRO A 235 11.25 22.65 -8.05
C PRO A 235 9.73 22.51 -7.81
N ASP A 236 8.99 23.61 -7.81
CA ASP A 236 7.53 23.66 -7.62
C ASP A 236 6.77 23.73 -8.96
N TYR A 237 7.46 23.53 -10.09
CA TYR A 237 6.83 23.58 -11.40
C TYR A 237 5.75 22.51 -11.54
N THR A 238 4.54 22.96 -11.86
CA THR A 238 3.41 22.06 -12.06
C THR A 238 3.41 21.57 -13.50
N VAL A 239 3.56 20.25 -13.66
CA VAL A 239 3.47 19.57 -14.94
C VAL A 239 2.14 18.82 -15.04
N PRO A 240 1.49 18.82 -16.22
CA PRO A 240 0.35 17.95 -16.48
C PRO A 240 0.75 16.48 -16.30
N ASP A 241 -0.19 15.67 -15.81
CA ASP A 241 -0.02 14.22 -15.70
C ASP A 241 0.20 13.58 -17.09
N SER A 242 1.41 13.07 -17.31
CA SER A 242 1.82 12.48 -18.60
C SER A 242 1.20 11.11 -18.86
N SER A 243 0.67 10.42 -17.84
CA SER A 243 0.01 9.11 -18.02
C SER A 243 -1.16 9.19 -19.01
N ARG A 244 -1.79 10.36 -19.12
CA ARG A 244 -2.89 10.67 -20.05
C ARG A 244 -2.50 10.57 -21.53
N LEU A 245 -1.20 10.61 -21.82
CA LEU A 245 -0.63 10.56 -23.17
C LEU A 245 -0.14 9.14 -23.54
N VAL A 246 -0.23 8.19 -22.60
CA VAL A 246 0.26 6.82 -22.78
C VAL A 246 -0.92 5.90 -23.06
N THR A 247 -0.85 5.18 -24.19
CA THR A 247 -1.89 4.23 -24.64
C THR A 247 -1.41 2.78 -24.65
N ARG A 248 -0.12 2.54 -24.42
CA ARG A 248 0.51 1.21 -24.49
C ARG A 248 0.22 0.40 -23.23
N GLU A 249 -0.42 -0.76 -23.36
CA GLU A 249 -0.90 -1.57 -22.23
C GLU A 249 0.21 -2.15 -21.35
N ASP A 250 1.41 -2.33 -21.90
CA ASP A 250 2.58 -2.82 -21.17
C ASP A 250 3.29 -1.71 -20.36
N VAL A 251 2.85 -0.45 -20.46
CA VAL A 251 3.29 0.63 -19.56
C VAL A 251 2.47 0.57 -18.28
N ILE A 252 3.09 0.02 -17.23
CA ILE A 252 2.43 -0.28 -15.96
C ILE A 252 2.45 0.91 -14.97
N LEU A 253 3.28 1.91 -15.23
CA LEU A 253 3.41 3.14 -14.45
C LEU A 253 4.03 4.25 -15.31
N THR A 254 3.52 5.47 -15.20
CA THR A 254 4.14 6.68 -15.74
C THR A 254 4.33 7.66 -14.59
N VAL A 255 5.53 8.22 -14.45
CA VAL A 255 5.83 9.25 -13.45
C VAL A 255 6.47 10.46 -14.10
N ASP A 256 6.16 11.64 -13.57
CA ASP A 256 6.69 12.91 -14.03
C ASP A 256 7.76 13.41 -13.05
N CYS A 257 8.96 13.66 -13.56
CA CYS A 257 10.11 14.15 -12.81
C CYS A 257 10.60 15.48 -13.38
N LEU A 258 11.19 16.33 -12.53
CA LEU A 258 11.78 17.62 -12.91
C LEU A 258 13.31 17.51 -12.92
N PHE A 259 13.96 18.11 -13.91
CA PHE A 259 15.41 18.18 -13.99
C PHE A 259 15.90 19.50 -14.59
N HIS A 260 17.14 19.84 -14.31
CA HIS A 260 17.83 20.98 -14.89
C HIS A 260 19.28 20.62 -15.23
N GLU A 261 19.85 21.18 -16.30
CA GLU A 261 21.20 20.86 -16.76
C GLU A 261 22.29 21.13 -15.71
N SER A 262 22.08 22.13 -14.85
CA SER A 262 23.06 22.52 -13.83
C SER A 262 22.91 21.76 -12.51
N GLN A 263 21.76 21.12 -12.27
CA GLN A 263 21.45 20.44 -11.01
C GLN A 263 21.24 18.92 -11.18
N GLY A 264 21.02 18.45 -12.41
CA GLY A 264 20.53 17.13 -12.68
C GLY A 264 19.07 16.98 -12.25
N LEU A 265 18.74 15.84 -11.65
CA LEU A 265 17.43 15.60 -11.06
C LEU A 265 17.19 16.54 -9.88
N LEU A 266 16.10 17.30 -9.88
CA LEU A 266 15.82 18.25 -8.80
C LEU A 266 15.50 17.53 -7.48
N GLU A 267 15.90 18.11 -6.36
CA GLU A 267 15.44 17.72 -5.03
C GLU A 267 14.08 18.37 -4.76
N CYS A 268 12.98 17.67 -5.04
CA CYS A 268 11.64 18.18 -4.82
C CYS A 268 10.64 17.08 -4.47
N HIS A 269 9.50 17.46 -3.89
CA HIS A 269 8.45 16.52 -3.47
C HIS A 269 7.95 15.64 -4.61
N ARG A 270 7.90 16.17 -5.84
CA ARG A 270 7.48 15.42 -7.03
C ARG A 270 8.43 14.29 -7.37
N ASN A 271 9.73 14.56 -7.43
CA ASN A 271 10.73 13.54 -7.74
C ASN A 271 10.81 12.47 -6.65
N GLU A 272 10.63 12.88 -5.39
CA GLU A 272 10.59 11.98 -4.23
C GLU A 272 9.36 11.06 -4.28
N ALA A 273 8.20 11.60 -4.66
CA ALA A 273 6.98 10.84 -4.87
C ALA A 273 7.13 9.87 -6.06
N ALA A 274 7.69 10.33 -7.18
CA ALA A 274 7.93 9.51 -8.36
C ALA A 274 8.80 8.29 -8.04
N VAL A 275 9.93 8.48 -7.34
CA VAL A 275 10.79 7.35 -6.93
C VAL A 275 10.05 6.40 -5.98
N LYS A 276 9.25 6.91 -5.04
CA LYS A 276 8.43 6.07 -4.14
C LYS A 276 7.38 5.27 -4.91
N GLU A 277 6.72 5.86 -5.90
CA GLU A 277 5.75 5.17 -6.74
C GLU A 277 6.39 4.06 -7.56
N ILE A 278 7.59 4.30 -8.13
CA ILE A 278 8.36 3.26 -8.82
C ILE A 278 8.66 2.10 -7.87
N LEU A 279 9.19 2.38 -6.68
CA LEU A 279 9.52 1.34 -5.69
C LEU A 279 8.27 0.55 -5.24
N LYS A 280 7.17 1.27 -4.96
CA LYS A 280 5.87 0.66 -4.62
C LYS A 280 5.38 -0.25 -5.74
N LYS A 281 5.50 0.19 -6.99
CA LYS A 281 5.07 -0.58 -8.17
C LYS A 281 5.91 -1.83 -8.40
N LEU A 282 7.21 -1.74 -8.12
CA LEU A 282 8.15 -2.86 -8.21
C LEU A 282 8.11 -3.78 -6.98
N ASN A 283 7.16 -3.54 -6.06
CA ASN A 283 6.96 -4.31 -4.84
C ASN A 283 8.18 -4.31 -3.91
N ILE A 284 8.92 -3.21 -3.90
CA ILE A 284 10.03 -2.97 -2.99
C ILE A 284 9.53 -2.08 -1.87
N HIS A 285 9.26 -2.71 -0.73
CA HIS A 285 9.02 -1.96 0.50
C HIS A 285 10.30 -1.21 0.86
N PRO A 286 10.27 0.13 1.06
CA PRO A 286 11.41 0.80 1.64
C PRO A 286 11.67 0.20 3.02
N GLU A 287 12.87 -0.36 3.22
CA GLU A 287 13.35 -0.74 4.54
C GLU A 287 13.10 0.41 5.52
N ILE A 288 12.19 0.20 6.47
CA ILE A 288 12.15 1.00 7.68
C ILE A 288 13.37 0.53 8.47
N ALA A 289 14.35 1.42 8.63
CA ALA A 289 15.48 1.22 9.53
C ALA A 289 14.96 1.16 10.98
N VAL A 290 14.53 -0.02 11.40
CA VAL A 290 14.56 -0.42 12.80
C VAL A 290 15.81 -1.29 12.91
N SER A 291 16.78 -0.86 13.71
CA SER A 291 17.99 -1.64 13.99
C SER A 291 17.62 -3.09 14.31
N PRO A 292 18.33 -4.10 13.78
CA PRO A 292 18.03 -5.49 14.09
C PRO A 292 18.40 -5.71 15.56
N VAL A 293 17.42 -5.62 16.45
CA VAL A 293 17.57 -6.23 17.77
C VAL A 293 17.55 -7.72 17.48
N ASP A 294 18.72 -8.34 17.61
CA ASP A 294 18.95 -9.77 17.37
C ASP A 294 17.80 -10.58 18.00
N PRO A 295 17.04 -11.37 17.21
CA PRO A 295 15.93 -12.17 17.71
C PRO A 295 16.32 -13.05 18.90
N CYS A 296 17.60 -13.43 18.99
CA CYS A 296 18.13 -14.19 20.12
C CYS A 296 18.15 -13.38 21.45
N ILE A 297 18.34 -12.07 21.38
CA ILE A 297 18.32 -11.17 22.55
C ILE A 297 16.88 -11.01 23.04
N ILE A 298 15.92 -10.81 22.13
CA ILE A 298 14.49 -10.76 22.46
C ILE A 298 14.06 -12.09 23.10
N TRP A 299 14.49 -13.21 22.53
CA TRP A 299 14.20 -14.54 23.07
C TRP A 299 14.80 -14.78 24.46
N ARG A 300 16.04 -14.32 24.72
CA ARG A 300 16.66 -14.42 26.04
C ARG A 300 15.94 -13.56 27.08
N LEU A 301 15.62 -12.31 26.74
CA LEU A 301 14.89 -11.41 27.63
C LEU A 301 13.47 -11.90 27.91
N ALA A 302 12.79 -12.48 26.92
CA ALA A 302 11.48 -13.08 27.07
C ALA A 302 11.52 -14.35 27.94
N LYS A 303 12.54 -15.22 27.79
CA LYS A 303 12.76 -16.38 28.66
C LYS A 303 13.02 -15.98 30.11
N ASP A 304 13.89 -15.00 30.34
CA ASP A 304 14.24 -14.53 31.68
C ASP A 304 13.04 -13.87 32.37
N TRP A 305 12.20 -13.15 31.62
CA TRP A 305 10.97 -12.56 32.13
C TRP A 305 9.92 -13.64 32.47
N LEU A 306 9.72 -14.62 31.59
CA LEU A 306 8.82 -15.75 31.82
C LEU A 306 9.23 -16.58 33.04
N ALA A 307 10.52 -16.85 33.23
CA ALA A 307 11.04 -17.56 34.40
C ALA A 307 10.77 -16.82 35.72
N ARG A 308 10.90 -15.48 35.73
CA ARG A 308 10.61 -14.66 36.91
C ARG A 308 9.12 -14.62 37.24
N VAL A 309 8.25 -14.64 36.23
CA VAL A 309 6.80 -14.64 36.41
C VAL A 309 6.29 -16.00 36.90
N THR A 310 6.85 -17.12 36.41
CA THR A 310 6.45 -18.46 36.82
C THR A 310 6.93 -18.83 38.23
N GLU A 311 8.15 -18.42 38.63
CA GLU A 311 8.60 -18.59 40.03
C GLU A 311 7.74 -17.79 41.02
N SER A 312 7.30 -16.58 40.65
CA SER A 312 6.39 -15.78 41.48
C SER A 312 5.01 -16.42 41.62
N TYR A 313 4.51 -17.11 40.59
CA TYR A 313 3.21 -17.79 40.62
C TYR A 313 3.26 -19.10 41.41
N ILE A 314 4.33 -19.90 41.27
CA ILE A 314 4.48 -21.18 41.97
C ILE A 314 4.66 -20.97 43.48
N ASN A 315 5.40 -19.93 43.90
CA ASN A 315 5.56 -19.62 45.32
C ASN A 315 4.26 -19.11 45.96
N HIS A 316 3.38 -18.46 45.20
CA HIS A 316 2.09 -17.97 45.69
C HIS A 316 1.03 -19.08 45.82
N CYS A 317 1.15 -20.17 45.07
CA CYS A 317 0.22 -21.31 45.15
C CYS A 317 0.62 -22.38 46.18
N ASN A 318 1.85 -22.33 46.71
CA ASN A 318 2.37 -23.29 47.69
C ASN A 318 2.55 -22.71 49.10
N SER A 319 2.01 -21.51 49.37
CA SER A 319 2.06 -20.83 50.68
C SER A 319 0.73 -20.94 51.42
#